data_AF-A0A1C3NU67-F1
#
_entry.id   AF-A0A1C3NU67-F1
#
_cell.length_a   1.000
_cell.length_b   1.000
_cell.length_c   1.000
_cell.angle_alpha   90.00
_cell.angle_beta   90.00
_cell.angle_gamma   90.00
#
_symmetry.space_group_name_H-M   'P 1'
#
loop_
_entity.id
_entity.type
_entity.pdbx_description
1 polymer ?
#
loop_
_entity_poly.entity_id
_entity_poly.type
_entity_poly.pdbx_seq_one_letter_code
_entity_poly.pdbx_strand_id
1 'polypeptide(L)'
;MSIILLTLGLYVLIRFTVVGLPKGNLGKPLHKRFLAPLGIVAGFVDSTGGGGWGPVGTPAILASGRLEPRKTIGSIDTSEFLIAIAASIGFIVGIGSKNIDFVWVAALLIGGVIAAPIAAWLVRHIPPRVLGSGVGGIILTNARTLLRSDWIGASERVLYICYTVIYAVWTAALAYSVLQYRPNRDEERRIIAEAEAATANSALEGETATTRL
;
A
#
# COMPACT_ATOMS: atom_id res chain seq x y z
N MET A 1 -9.57 8.74 12.27
CA MET A 1 -9.13 7.46 11.67
C MET A 1 -9.95 7.09 10.45
N SER A 2 -11.28 7.05 10.50
CA SER A 2 -12.11 6.69 9.35
C SER A 2 -11.95 7.60 8.14
N ILE A 3 -11.73 8.91 8.33
CA ILE A 3 -11.43 9.83 7.21
C ILE A 3 -10.12 9.45 6.50
N ILE A 4 -9.06 9.13 7.26
CA ILE A 4 -7.77 8.72 6.69
C ILE A 4 -7.92 7.42 5.91
N LEU A 5 -8.62 6.43 6.49
CA LEU A 5 -8.91 5.16 5.82
C LEU A 5 -9.76 5.35 4.57
N LEU A 6 -10.79 6.21 4.60
CA LEU A 6 -11.61 6.49 3.43
C LEU A 6 -10.80 7.13 2.31
N THR A 7 -9.96 8.11 2.62
CA THR A 7 -9.07 8.73 1.64
C THR A 7 -8.08 7.72 1.06
N LEU A 8 -7.49 6.86 1.90
CA LEU A 8 -6.57 5.80 1.47
C LEU A 8 -7.28 4.75 0.60
N GLY A 9 -8.47 4.30 1.01
CA GLY A 9 -9.28 3.34 0.28
C GLY A 9 -9.72 3.85 -1.08
N LEU A 10 -10.15 5.12 -1.15
CA LEU A 10 -10.46 5.79 -2.40
C LEU A 10 -9.23 5.92 -3.30
N TYR A 11 -8.10 6.33 -2.72
CA TYR A 11 -6.83 6.44 -3.44
C TYR A 11 -6.38 5.10 -4.02
N VAL A 12 -6.36 4.02 -3.22
CA VAL A 12 -6.00 2.66 -3.66
C VAL A 12 -6.95 2.20 -4.77
N LEU A 13 -8.26 2.38 -4.58
CA LEU A 13 -9.25 2.02 -5.58
C LEU A 13 -9.00 2.74 -6.90
N ILE A 14 -8.78 4.06 -6.90
CA ILE A 14 -8.51 4.84 -8.12
C ILE A 14 -7.15 4.47 -8.73
N ARG A 15 -6.10 4.39 -7.92
CA ARG A 15 -4.72 4.14 -8.37
C ARG A 15 -4.58 2.81 -9.09
N PHE A 16 -5.18 1.75 -8.53
CA PHE A 16 -5.11 0.40 -9.08
C PHE A 16 -6.16 0.13 -10.16
N THR A 17 -7.19 0.99 -10.27
CA THR A 17 -8.19 0.89 -11.35
C THR A 17 -7.79 1.70 -12.59
N VAL A 18 -7.11 2.85 -12.43
CA VAL A 18 -7.04 3.89 -13.50
C VAL A 18 -5.63 4.32 -13.93
N VAL A 19 -4.61 4.26 -13.06
CA VAL A 19 -3.36 5.01 -13.30
C VAL A 19 -2.19 4.13 -13.80
N GLY A 20 -1.46 4.55 -14.83
CA GLY A 20 -0.22 3.93 -15.32
C GLY A 20 1.06 4.48 -14.63
N LEU A 21 2.21 3.81 -14.80
CA LEU A 21 3.50 4.26 -14.24
C LEU A 21 4.20 5.26 -15.18
N PRO A 22 4.61 6.47 -14.71
CA PRO A 22 5.44 7.38 -15.50
C PRO A 22 6.88 6.86 -15.63
N LYS A 23 7.48 6.95 -16.83
CA LYS A 23 8.90 6.69 -17.11
C LYS A 23 9.58 8.04 -17.38
N GLY A 24 10.73 8.37 -16.74
CA GLY A 24 11.37 9.65 -17.11
C GLY A 24 12.69 10.13 -16.48
N ASN A 25 13.29 9.54 -15.44
CA ASN A 25 14.50 10.16 -14.82
C ASN A 25 15.44 9.18 -14.06
N LEU A 26 15.70 7.98 -14.61
CA LEU A 26 16.46 6.94 -13.90
C LEU A 26 17.90 7.40 -13.57
N GLY A 27 18.38 7.09 -12.36
CA GLY A 27 19.79 7.27 -11.96
C GLY A 27 20.13 8.57 -11.22
N LYS A 28 19.17 9.49 -11.03
CA LYS A 28 19.38 10.71 -10.22
C LYS A 28 19.17 10.40 -8.73
N PRO A 29 19.95 11.02 -7.81
CA PRO A 29 19.72 10.82 -6.38
C PRO A 29 18.35 11.35 -5.95
N LEU A 30 17.74 10.66 -4.97
CA LEU A 30 16.57 11.18 -4.25
C LEU A 30 17.04 12.21 -3.23
N HIS A 31 16.48 13.42 -3.31
CA HIS A 31 16.91 14.51 -2.43
C HIS A 31 16.21 14.37 -1.07
N LYS A 32 16.92 14.70 0.02
CA LYS A 32 16.35 14.76 1.38
C LYS A 32 15.11 15.63 1.45
N ARG A 33 15.04 16.72 0.66
CA ARG A 33 13.88 17.62 0.57
C ARG A 33 12.61 16.96 0.02
N PHE A 34 12.74 15.85 -0.69
CA PHE A 34 11.61 15.03 -1.15
C PHE A 34 11.30 13.91 -0.14
N LEU A 35 12.34 13.22 0.34
CA LEU A 35 12.19 12.09 1.26
C LEU A 35 11.70 12.48 2.66
N ALA A 36 12.10 13.64 3.18
CA ALA A 36 11.72 14.09 4.52
C ALA A 36 10.21 14.37 4.66
N PRO A 37 9.57 15.22 3.81
CA PRO A 37 8.12 15.42 3.90
C PRO A 37 7.35 14.14 3.55
N LEU A 38 7.84 13.34 2.60
CA LEU A 38 7.24 12.04 2.30
C LEU A 38 7.27 11.12 3.52
N GLY A 39 8.41 11.03 4.21
CA GLY A 39 8.61 10.24 5.41
C GLY A 39 7.69 10.67 6.55
N ILE A 40 7.53 11.98 6.76
CA ILE A 40 6.64 12.54 7.78
C ILE A 40 5.18 12.19 7.47
N VAL A 41 4.71 12.46 6.25
CA VAL A 41 3.30 12.24 5.90
C VAL A 41 2.98 10.75 5.87
N ALA A 42 3.80 9.96 5.18
CA ALA A 42 3.57 8.53 5.05
C ALA A 42 3.72 7.80 6.40
N GLY A 43 4.72 8.16 7.21
CA GLY A 43 4.91 7.59 8.55
C GLY A 43 3.81 8.00 9.55
N PHE A 44 3.27 9.22 9.44
CA PHE A 44 2.11 9.63 10.23
C PHE A 44 0.85 8.84 9.84
N VAL A 45 0.59 8.70 8.53
CA VAL A 45 -0.55 7.89 8.05
C VAL A 45 -0.37 6.42 8.47
N ASP A 46 0.85 5.90 8.41
CA ASP A 46 1.18 4.53 8.78
C ASP A 46 0.99 4.26 10.29
N SER A 47 1.51 5.14 11.15
CA SER A 47 1.35 5.00 12.61
C SER A 47 -0.08 5.20 13.11
N THR A 48 -0.93 5.92 12.35
CA THR A 48 -2.33 6.18 12.71
C THR A 48 -3.30 5.14 12.17
N GLY A 49 -3.04 4.60 10.97
CA GLY A 49 -3.97 3.71 10.26
C GLY A 49 -3.46 2.29 9.98
N GLY A 50 -2.15 2.06 10.05
CA GLY A 50 -1.49 0.83 9.60
C GLY A 50 -1.48 0.70 8.08
N GLY A 51 -0.30 0.53 7.47
CA GLY A 51 -0.16 0.29 6.02
C GLY A 51 -0.25 1.55 5.17
N GLY A 52 0.04 2.72 5.74
CA GLY A 52 0.09 4.01 5.01
C GLY A 52 1.35 4.14 4.16
N TRP A 53 2.43 3.47 4.54
CA TRP A 53 3.73 3.61 3.90
C TRP A 53 3.75 3.08 2.46
N GLY A 54 3.17 1.91 2.20
CA GLY A 54 3.11 1.31 0.87
C GLY A 54 2.37 2.16 -0.18
N PRO A 55 1.09 2.53 0.04
CA PRO A 55 0.29 3.30 -0.91
C PRO A 55 0.75 4.75 -1.09
N VAL A 56 1.41 5.35 -0.09
CA VAL A 56 1.92 6.73 -0.19
C VAL A 56 3.35 6.74 -0.72
N GLY A 57 4.24 5.92 -0.16
CA GLY A 57 5.67 5.90 -0.47
C GLY A 57 6.00 5.29 -1.83
N THR A 58 5.45 4.12 -2.16
CA THR A 58 5.76 3.40 -3.41
C THR A 58 5.46 4.24 -4.66
N PRO A 59 4.23 4.77 -4.85
CA PRO A 59 3.93 5.57 -6.01
C PRO A 59 4.65 6.92 -6.00
N ALA A 60 4.92 7.53 -4.85
CA ALA A 60 5.70 8.77 -4.79
C ALA A 60 7.15 8.56 -5.27
N ILE A 61 7.82 7.49 -4.81
CA ILE A 61 9.19 7.18 -5.23
C ILE A 61 9.21 6.71 -6.69
N LEU A 62 8.27 5.86 -7.12
CA LEU A 62 8.18 5.43 -8.52
C LEU A 62 7.86 6.59 -9.47
N ALA A 63 6.96 7.49 -9.10
CA ALA A 63 6.61 8.67 -9.91
C ALA A 63 7.77 9.66 -10.03
N SER A 64 8.73 9.65 -9.08
CA SER A 64 9.97 10.41 -9.25
C SER A 64 10.78 9.94 -10.45
N GLY A 65 10.60 8.67 -10.86
CA GLY A 65 11.33 8.02 -11.94
C GLY A 65 12.83 7.89 -11.68
N ARG A 66 13.30 8.13 -10.45
CA ARG A 66 14.73 8.26 -10.09
C ARG A 66 15.41 6.96 -9.70
N LEU A 67 14.66 6.06 -9.05
CA LEU A 67 15.13 4.74 -8.66
C LEU A 67 14.51 3.67 -9.55
N GLU A 68 15.28 2.61 -9.79
CA GLU A 68 14.74 1.37 -10.36
C GLU A 68 13.60 0.83 -9.48
N PRO A 69 12.57 0.19 -10.07
CA PRO A 69 11.44 -0.35 -9.33
C PRO A 69 11.83 -1.28 -8.18
N ARG A 70 12.78 -2.20 -8.36
CA ARG A 70 13.24 -3.09 -7.28
C ARG A 70 13.89 -2.36 -6.11
N LYS A 71 14.70 -1.33 -6.40
CA LYS A 71 15.39 -0.53 -5.38
C LYS A 71 14.35 0.27 -4.61
N THR A 72 13.32 0.76 -5.31
CA THR A 72 12.16 1.40 -4.68
C THR A 72 11.42 0.44 -3.77
N ILE A 73 11.03 -0.74 -4.26
CA ILE A 73 10.27 -1.73 -3.48
C ILE A 73 11.06 -2.18 -2.25
N GLY A 74 12.32 -2.59 -2.42
CA GLY A 74 13.16 -3.02 -1.29
C GLY A 74 13.44 -1.90 -0.29
N SER A 75 13.62 -0.66 -0.74
CA SER A 75 13.80 0.49 0.17
C SER A 75 12.52 0.83 0.92
N ILE A 76 11.36 0.74 0.26
CA ILE A 76 10.06 0.96 0.88
C ILE A 76 9.83 -0.09 1.97
N ASP A 77 10.01 -1.37 1.67
CA ASP A 77 9.83 -2.49 2.61
C ASP A 77 10.76 -2.37 3.83
N THR A 78 12.06 -2.12 3.58
CA THR A 78 13.04 -1.91 4.67
C THR A 78 12.67 -0.70 5.53
N SER A 79 12.17 0.38 4.92
CA SER A 79 11.75 1.57 5.66
C SER A 79 10.47 1.35 6.46
N GLU A 80 9.54 0.53 5.95
CA GLU A 80 8.31 0.16 6.64
C GLU A 80 8.61 -0.55 7.96
N PHE A 81 9.58 -1.48 7.95
CA PHE A 81 10.05 -2.12 9.17
C PHE A 81 10.61 -1.12 10.19
N LEU A 82 11.42 -0.15 9.76
CA LEU A 82 11.96 0.88 10.64
C LEU A 82 10.87 1.78 11.21
N ILE A 83 9.84 2.10 10.41
CA ILE A 83 8.70 2.91 10.83
C ILE A 83 7.84 2.14 11.82
N ALA A 84 7.60 0.85 11.60
CA ALA A 84 6.89 -0.01 12.54
C ALA A 84 7.62 -0.10 13.90
N ILE A 85 8.95 -0.20 13.89
CA ILE A 85 9.77 -0.12 15.13
C ILE A 85 9.61 1.25 15.78
N ALA A 86 9.78 2.33 15.04
CA ALA A 86 9.69 3.69 15.57
C ALA A 86 8.30 3.99 16.13
N ALA A 87 7.24 3.55 15.45
CA ALA A 87 5.86 3.64 15.92
C ALA A 87 5.66 2.83 17.20
N SER A 88 6.16 1.60 17.26
CA SER A 88 6.06 0.74 18.45
C SER A 88 6.77 1.36 19.67
N ILE A 89 7.98 1.90 19.47
CA ILE A 89 8.70 2.63 20.52
C ILE A 89 7.92 3.89 20.92
N GLY A 90 7.44 4.65 19.94
CA GLY A 90 6.64 5.86 20.17
C GLY A 90 5.37 5.58 20.98
N PHE A 91 4.69 4.47 20.73
CA PHE A 91 3.56 4.01 21.54
C PHE A 91 3.99 3.67 22.96
N ILE A 92 5.04 2.87 23.15
CA ILE A 92 5.52 2.51 24.50
C ILE A 92 5.93 3.75 25.29
N VAL A 93 6.62 4.71 24.66
CA VAL A 93 7.04 5.97 25.29
C VAL A 93 5.84 6.89 25.57
N GLY A 94 4.90 6.99 24.61
CA GLY A 94 3.80 7.96 24.67
C GLY A 94 2.66 7.55 25.59
N ILE A 95 2.29 6.27 25.62
CA ILE A 95 1.15 5.76 26.42
C ILE A 95 1.56 4.76 27.51
N GLY A 96 2.83 4.36 27.57
CA GLY A 96 3.33 3.36 28.53
C GLY A 96 2.96 1.92 28.16
N SER A 97 3.48 0.96 28.92
CA SER A 97 3.22 -0.48 28.71
C SER A 97 2.12 -1.07 29.58
N LYS A 98 1.55 -0.29 30.51
CA LYS A 98 0.64 -0.81 31.55
C LYS A 98 -0.68 -1.37 31.02
N ASN A 99 -1.14 -0.90 29.85
CA ASN A 99 -2.36 -1.37 29.19
C ASN A 99 -2.06 -2.28 27.98
N ILE A 100 -0.80 -2.71 27.82
CA ILE A 100 -0.41 -3.61 26.74
C ILE A 100 -0.49 -5.04 27.28
N ASP A 101 -1.41 -5.81 26.74
CA ASP A 101 -1.42 -7.24 26.96
C ASP A 101 -0.43 -7.90 26.00
N PHE A 102 0.73 -8.28 26.54
CA PHE A 102 1.81 -8.90 25.77
C PHE A 102 1.44 -10.27 25.20
N VAL A 103 0.42 -10.96 25.75
CA VAL A 103 -0.08 -12.21 25.18
C VAL A 103 -0.79 -11.91 23.86
N TRP A 104 -1.63 -10.87 23.80
CA TRP A 104 -2.25 -10.42 22.56
C TRP A 104 -1.22 -9.93 21.55
N VAL A 105 -0.20 -9.19 21.99
CA VAL A 105 0.90 -8.76 21.10
C VAL A 105 1.61 -9.96 20.50
N ALA A 106 1.99 -10.95 21.32
CA ALA A 106 2.66 -12.17 20.85
C ALA A 106 1.76 -12.98 19.89
N ALA A 107 0.47 -13.12 20.21
CA ALA A 107 -0.50 -13.80 19.36
C ALA A 107 -0.64 -13.11 17.99
N LEU A 108 -0.70 -11.77 17.96
CA LEU A 108 -0.76 -10.98 16.73
C LEU A 108 0.54 -11.09 15.91
N LEU A 109 1.71 -11.08 16.56
CA LEU A 109 3.00 -11.25 15.89
C LEU A 109 3.14 -12.64 15.27
N ILE A 110 2.82 -13.69 16.02
CA ILE A 110 2.85 -15.08 15.53
C ILE A 110 1.85 -15.26 14.39
N GLY A 111 0.62 -14.75 14.57
CA GLY A 111 -0.41 -14.76 13.53
C GLY A 111 0.06 -14.04 12.26
N GLY A 112 0.71 -12.88 12.40
CA GLY A 112 1.29 -12.13 11.28
C GLY A 112 2.41 -12.89 10.55
N VAL A 113 3.34 -13.50 11.28
CA VAL A 113 4.44 -14.30 10.71
C VAL A 113 3.90 -15.50 9.92
N ILE A 114 2.83 -16.13 10.39
CA ILE A 114 2.19 -17.25 9.69
C ILE A 114 1.33 -16.76 8.51
N ALA A 115 0.62 -15.64 8.68
CA ALA A 115 -0.25 -15.09 7.65
C ALA A 115 0.53 -14.50 6.46
N ALA A 116 1.71 -13.90 6.70
CA ALA A 116 2.55 -13.30 5.66
C ALA A 116 2.87 -14.24 4.48
N PRO A 117 3.41 -15.46 4.67
CA PRO A 117 3.68 -16.37 3.57
C PRO A 117 2.41 -16.84 2.85
N ILE A 118 1.29 -16.99 3.58
CA ILE A 118 -0.01 -17.34 2.98
C ILE A 118 -0.52 -16.19 2.10
N ALA A 119 -0.41 -14.96 2.58
CA ALA A 119 -0.78 -13.76 1.83
C ALA A 119 0.09 -13.62 0.56
N ALA A 120 1.41 -13.79 0.68
CA ALA A 120 2.32 -13.80 -0.46
C ALA A 120 1.97 -14.89 -1.48
N TRP A 121 1.64 -16.10 -0.99
CA TRP A 121 1.18 -17.20 -1.82
C TRP A 121 -0.19 -16.94 -2.48
N LEU A 122 -1.09 -16.20 -1.84
CA LEU A 122 -2.38 -15.86 -2.42
C LEU A 122 -2.23 -14.77 -3.49
N VAL A 123 -1.48 -13.72 -3.18
CA VAL A 123 -1.28 -12.55 -4.05
C VAL A 123 -0.62 -12.93 -5.37
N ARG A 124 0.25 -13.95 -5.42
CA ARG A 124 0.84 -14.44 -6.67
C ARG A 124 -0.18 -15.04 -7.67
N HIS A 125 -1.38 -15.42 -7.23
CA HIS A 125 -2.41 -15.99 -8.11
C HIS A 125 -3.46 -14.97 -8.56
N ILE A 126 -3.55 -13.82 -7.91
CA ILE A 126 -4.61 -12.83 -8.16
C ILE A 126 -4.00 -11.61 -8.88
N PRO A 127 -4.60 -11.13 -9.98
CA PRO A 127 -4.09 -9.96 -10.69
C PRO A 127 -4.03 -8.72 -9.79
N PRO A 128 -2.94 -7.91 -9.84
CA PRO A 128 -2.79 -6.72 -9.00
C PRO A 128 -3.96 -5.73 -9.09
N ARG A 129 -4.57 -5.55 -10.28
CA ARG A 129 -5.77 -4.71 -10.45
C ARG A 129 -6.97 -5.22 -9.65
N VAL A 130 -7.18 -6.53 -9.63
CA VAL A 130 -8.28 -7.18 -8.90
C VAL A 130 -8.03 -7.09 -7.39
N LEU A 131 -6.78 -7.30 -6.96
CA LEU A 131 -6.39 -7.12 -5.55
C LEU A 131 -6.61 -5.68 -5.09
N GLY A 132 -6.12 -4.70 -5.85
CA GLY A 132 -6.23 -3.29 -5.49
C GLY A 132 -7.68 -2.81 -5.40
N SER A 133 -8.54 -3.21 -6.35
CA SER A 133 -9.97 -2.88 -6.30
C SER A 133 -10.72 -3.63 -5.20
N GLY A 134 -10.34 -4.88 -4.90
CA GLY A 134 -10.85 -5.64 -3.76
C GLY A 134 -10.54 -4.96 -2.42
N VAL A 135 -9.26 -4.71 -2.15
CA VAL A 135 -8.79 -4.10 -0.90
C VAL A 135 -9.32 -2.68 -0.75
N GLY A 136 -9.27 -1.86 -1.81
CA GLY A 136 -9.78 -0.48 -1.78
C GLY A 136 -11.26 -0.43 -1.39
N GLY A 137 -12.10 -1.30 -1.96
CA GLY A 137 -13.51 -1.37 -1.60
C GLY A 137 -13.78 -1.85 -0.18
N ILE A 138 -13.00 -2.82 0.33
CA ILE A 138 -13.09 -3.23 1.75
C ILE A 138 -12.78 -2.03 2.66
N ILE A 139 -11.73 -1.26 2.35
CA ILE A 139 -11.36 -0.11 3.17
C ILE A 139 -12.49 0.93 3.19
N LEU A 140 -13.17 1.17 2.06
CA LEU A 140 -14.31 2.08 1.98
C LEU A 140 -15.49 1.71 2.88
N THR A 141 -15.60 0.44 3.31
CA THR A 141 -16.63 0.04 4.27
C THR A 141 -16.44 0.68 5.66
N ASN A 142 -15.28 1.28 5.94
CA ASN A 142 -15.08 2.12 7.13
C ASN A 142 -15.92 3.42 7.12
N ALA A 143 -16.62 3.72 6.02
CA ALA A 143 -17.62 4.79 5.97
C ALA A 143 -18.65 4.69 7.10
N ARG A 144 -18.94 3.47 7.61
CA ARG A 144 -19.82 3.26 8.77
C ARG A 144 -19.47 4.16 9.94
N THR A 145 -18.20 4.18 10.30
CA THR A 145 -17.71 4.78 11.53
C THR A 145 -17.82 6.30 11.43
N LEU A 146 -17.68 6.86 10.22
CA LEU A 146 -17.92 8.27 9.97
C LEU A 146 -19.41 8.60 10.00
N LEU A 147 -20.24 7.83 9.30
CA LEU A 147 -21.69 8.06 9.19
C LEU A 147 -22.42 7.91 10.54
N ARG A 148 -21.93 6.99 11.40
CA ARG A 148 -22.46 6.78 12.76
C ARG A 148 -21.77 7.63 13.83
N SER A 149 -20.80 8.47 13.46
CA SER A 149 -20.17 9.35 14.43
C SER A 149 -21.14 10.41 14.94
N ASP A 150 -20.92 10.88 16.16
CA ASP A 150 -21.74 11.93 16.80
C ASP A 150 -21.76 13.25 16.00
N TRP A 151 -20.84 13.40 15.04
CA TRP A 151 -20.72 14.58 14.18
C TRP A 151 -21.70 14.56 13.02
N ILE A 152 -22.09 13.38 12.53
CA ILE A 152 -23.00 13.23 11.39
C ILE A 152 -24.35 12.70 11.85
N GLY A 153 -24.37 11.72 12.76
CA GLY A 153 -25.60 11.12 13.27
C GLY A 153 -26.54 10.67 12.15
N ALA A 154 -25.99 10.08 11.07
CA ALA A 154 -26.77 9.80 9.87
C ALA A 154 -27.93 8.85 10.18
N SER A 155 -29.13 9.20 9.72
CA SER A 155 -30.30 8.31 9.81
C SER A 155 -30.03 6.98 9.11
N GLU A 156 -30.74 5.91 9.52
CA GLU A 156 -30.56 4.58 8.92
C GLU A 156 -30.75 4.59 7.40
N ARG A 157 -31.69 5.40 6.91
CA ARG A 157 -31.94 5.59 5.47
C ARG A 157 -30.71 6.13 4.74
N VAL A 158 -30.04 7.14 5.28
CA VAL A 158 -28.82 7.72 4.70
C VAL A 158 -27.69 6.69 4.71
N LEU A 159 -27.55 5.94 5.81
CA LEU A 159 -26.55 4.88 5.91
C LEU A 159 -26.79 3.81 4.83
N TYR A 160 -28.02 3.31 4.67
CA TYR A 160 -28.33 2.33 3.63
C TYR A 160 -28.05 2.86 2.23
N ILE A 161 -28.45 4.09 1.91
CA ILE A 161 -28.17 4.71 0.60
C ILE A 161 -26.67 4.78 0.34
N CYS A 162 -25.88 5.29 1.30
CA CYS A 162 -24.42 5.38 1.16
C CYS A 162 -23.79 4.00 0.93
N TYR A 163 -24.22 2.98 1.68
CA TYR A 163 -23.70 1.62 1.50
C TYR A 163 -24.10 1.01 0.17
N THR A 164 -25.33 1.23 -0.31
CA THR A 164 -25.74 0.78 -1.64
C THR A 164 -24.86 1.41 -2.72
N VAL A 165 -24.54 2.71 -2.61
CA VAL A 165 -23.62 3.38 -3.54
C VAL A 165 -22.21 2.81 -3.44
N ILE A 166 -21.67 2.62 -2.23
CA ILE A 166 -20.33 2.05 -2.02
C ILE A 166 -20.25 0.64 -2.62
N TYR A 167 -21.22 -0.23 -2.35
CA TYR A 167 -21.26 -1.57 -2.91
C TYR A 167 -21.43 -1.55 -4.43
N ALA A 168 -22.28 -0.69 -4.98
CA ALA A 168 -22.45 -0.56 -6.43
C ALA A 168 -21.15 -0.14 -7.12
N VAL A 169 -20.47 0.89 -6.58
CA VAL A 169 -19.16 1.36 -7.10
C VAL A 169 -18.10 0.27 -6.94
N TRP A 170 -18.05 -0.40 -5.80
CA TRP A 170 -17.08 -1.46 -5.54
C TRP A 170 -17.27 -2.65 -6.48
N THR A 171 -18.50 -3.13 -6.65
CA THR A 171 -18.83 -4.20 -7.59
C THR A 171 -18.52 -3.79 -9.03
N ALA A 172 -18.84 -2.57 -9.44
CA ALA A 172 -18.48 -2.06 -10.76
C ALA A 172 -16.95 -2.00 -10.96
N ALA A 173 -16.20 -1.54 -9.97
CA ALA A 173 -14.73 -1.47 -10.02
C ALA A 173 -14.08 -2.87 -10.06
N LEU A 174 -14.62 -3.83 -9.31
CA LEU A 174 -14.19 -5.23 -9.36
C LEU A 174 -14.50 -5.86 -10.73
N ALA A 175 -15.73 -5.68 -11.23
CA ALA A 175 -16.13 -6.18 -12.55
C ALA A 175 -15.25 -5.58 -13.64
N TYR A 176 -15.04 -4.26 -13.61
CA TYR A 176 -14.15 -3.58 -14.54
C TYR A 176 -12.70 -4.10 -14.44
N SER A 177 -12.16 -4.28 -13.24
CA SER A 177 -10.82 -4.83 -13.02
C SER A 177 -10.66 -6.24 -13.58
N VAL A 178 -11.67 -7.10 -13.41
CA VAL A 178 -11.68 -8.48 -13.93
C VAL A 178 -11.83 -8.49 -15.45
N LEU A 179 -12.68 -7.64 -16.01
CA LEU A 179 -12.89 -7.55 -17.46
C LEU A 179 -11.65 -6.99 -18.17
N GLN A 180 -11.02 -5.96 -17.61
CA GLN A 180 -9.82 -5.31 -18.14
C GLN A 180 -8.54 -6.13 -17.91
N TYR A 181 -8.57 -7.13 -17.04
CA TYR A 181 -7.45 -8.05 -16.88
C TYR A 181 -7.13 -8.81 -18.18
N ARG A 182 -8.13 -9.22 -18.98
CA ARG A 182 -7.89 -9.98 -20.22
C ARG A 182 -7.16 -9.18 -21.32
N PRO A 183 -7.55 -7.94 -21.68
CA PRO A 183 -6.87 -7.17 -22.72
C PRO A 183 -5.53 -6.56 -22.27
N ASN A 184 -5.37 -6.19 -20.99
CA ASN A 184 -4.12 -5.62 -20.48
C ASN A 184 -3.16 -6.68 -19.90
N ARG A 185 -3.49 -7.97 -19.97
CA ARG A 185 -2.67 -9.06 -19.42
C ARG A 185 -1.25 -9.06 -19.97
N ASP A 186 -1.12 -8.83 -21.27
CA ASP A 186 0.18 -8.83 -21.94
C ASP A 186 0.96 -7.56 -21.62
N GLU A 187 0.28 -6.43 -21.49
CA GLU A 187 0.91 -5.17 -21.07
C GLU A 187 1.32 -5.21 -19.60
N GLU A 188 0.49 -5.75 -18.70
CA GLU A 188 0.84 -5.93 -17.29
C GLU A 188 1.93 -6.99 -17.12
N ARG A 189 1.87 -8.11 -17.86
CA ARG A 189 2.97 -9.08 -17.89
C ARG A 189 4.24 -8.46 -18.45
N ARG A 190 4.17 -7.62 -19.48
CA ARG A 190 5.34 -6.89 -20.00
C ARG A 190 5.86 -5.92 -18.97
N ILE A 191 5.02 -5.17 -18.26
CA ILE A 191 5.47 -4.24 -17.22
C ILE A 191 6.10 -5.01 -16.05
N ILE A 192 5.50 -6.12 -15.62
CA ILE A 192 6.06 -6.99 -14.56
C ILE A 192 7.35 -7.65 -15.04
N ALA A 193 7.38 -8.20 -16.26
CA ALA A 193 8.55 -8.85 -16.84
C ALA A 193 9.67 -7.86 -17.19
N GLU A 194 9.35 -6.64 -17.63
CA GLU A 194 10.30 -5.53 -17.79
C GLU A 194 10.85 -5.13 -16.42
N ALA A 195 10.01 -5.09 -15.39
CA ALA A 195 10.47 -4.84 -14.02
C ALA A 195 11.37 -5.99 -13.51
N GLU A 196 11.03 -7.26 -13.77
CA GLU A 196 11.82 -8.45 -13.41
C GLU A 196 13.12 -8.55 -14.23
N ALA A 197 13.09 -8.29 -15.53
CA ALA A 197 14.25 -8.35 -16.42
C ALA A 197 15.20 -7.16 -16.19
N ALA A 198 14.67 -5.96 -15.98
CA ALA A 198 15.46 -4.83 -15.49
C ALA A 198 16.07 -5.17 -14.13
N THR A 199 15.37 -5.96 -13.29
CA THR A 199 15.88 -6.45 -12.00
C THR A 199 16.99 -7.49 -12.13
N ALA A 200 16.91 -8.39 -13.10
CA ALA A 200 17.97 -9.39 -13.34
C ALA A 200 19.23 -8.77 -13.95
N ASN A 201 19.09 -7.93 -14.98
CA ASN A 201 20.23 -7.34 -15.69
C ASN A 201 21.09 -6.44 -14.80
N SER A 202 20.45 -5.65 -13.94
CA SER A 202 21.16 -4.76 -13.02
C SER A 202 21.66 -5.48 -11.75
N ALA A 203 21.37 -6.77 -11.55
CA ALA A 203 22.08 -7.62 -10.59
C ALA A 203 23.40 -8.13 -11.19
N LEU A 204 23.36 -8.56 -12.46
CA LEU A 204 24.54 -8.99 -13.23
C LEU A 204 25.56 -7.86 -13.41
N GLU A 205 25.13 -6.63 -13.74
CA GLU A 205 26.02 -5.47 -13.86
C GLU A 205 26.70 -5.10 -12.53
N GLY A 206 25.98 -5.21 -11.40
CA GLY A 206 26.53 -4.96 -10.07
C GLY A 206 27.57 -6.02 -9.67
N GLU A 207 27.32 -7.28 -10.00
CA GLU A 207 28.27 -8.38 -9.77
C GLU A 207 29.55 -8.18 -10.61
N THR A 208 29.40 -7.84 -11.90
CA THR A 208 30.51 -7.58 -12.82
C THR A 208 31.35 -6.36 -12.42
N ALA A 209 30.74 -5.33 -11.83
CA ALA A 209 31.45 -4.16 -11.31
C ALA A 209 32.24 -4.46 -10.03
N THR A 210 31.78 -5.43 -9.23
CA THR A 210 32.44 -5.84 -7.98
C THR A 210 33.58 -6.82 -8.22
N THR A 211 33.55 -7.61 -9.31
CA THR A 211 34.65 -8.51 -9.71
C THR A 211 35.79 -7.82 -10.46
N ARG A 212 35.64 -6.54 -10.83
CA ARG A 212 36.64 -5.73 -11.54
C ARG A 212 37.45 -4.80 -10.62
N LEU A 213 37.29 -4.93 -9.30
CA LEU A 213 38.10 -4.29 -8.26
C LEU A 213 38.95 -5.35 -7.56
#